data_AF-A0A552IK98-F1
#
_entry.id   AF-A0A552IK98-F1
#
_cell.length_a   1.000
_cell.length_b   1.000
_cell.length_c   1.000
_cell.angle_alpha   90.00
_cell.angle_beta   90.00
_cell.angle_gamma   90.00
#
_symmetry.space_group_name_H-M   'P 1'
#
loop_
_entity.id
_entity.type
_entity.pdbx_description
1 polymer ?
#
loop_
_entity_poly.entity_id
_entity_poly.type
_entity_poly.pdbx_seq_one_letter_code
_entity_poly.pdbx_strand_id
1 'polypeptide(L)'
;MKESTVPTINLAPKLRRNLSLWNPFDYLLLLYWVFYFPQAIGWYVETRGGGDKLTEQKTWRDRMQFLRDHPVQLRLGIQGLLLTVITPLIICSIAANLGLSVNWVGVWSGVVWGVVFGVVWGVVFGVVSGVVYGVVSGVVFGVVWGVVYGVVSGVVSGVVSGVVSGVVWGVVWGVVSGVVWGVVSGVVSGVVFGVGSGVVYGVVFGVVFGVVFGVVYGVGLGVGWGVGFIFTFFRLDNWLIGLLAGPQGRLFPRITLLPLPGLTSTLQQWLQQDWETAINNLNQYLRYSQQFIPVLAAVNRVLSQFPEAEIIYRVSRLAENPSDWQLLKYASAKLFPDSQIRLDTPARAAAAGFWYLHQQDTEKAEKAFAAVRSLAYGEEMYSLAQTLHRFSQAATFDSIASLKVAPIAAEPSLRPQTWQAISSLNRVITEMALAQRSYSRGTRDRIIGELSDIIDRQAANLPLAEKALILSIAQKWKTCLFF
;
A
#
# COMPACT_ATOMS: atom_id res chain seq x y z
N MET A 1 39.67 14.21 -7.45
CA MET A 1 38.35 13.73 -6.98
C MET A 1 38.31 13.95 -5.48
N LYS A 2 37.50 14.91 -4.99
CA LYS A 2 37.25 14.98 -3.55
C LYS A 2 36.47 13.73 -3.19
N GLU A 3 36.99 12.90 -2.29
CA GLU A 3 36.21 11.82 -1.71
C GLU A 3 34.90 12.40 -1.18
N SER A 4 33.77 11.87 -1.64
CA SER A 4 32.47 12.30 -1.13
C SER A 4 32.45 12.02 0.37
N THR A 5 32.21 13.05 1.18
CA THR A 5 32.08 12.90 2.65
C THR A 5 30.79 12.19 3.04
N VAL A 6 29.88 11.96 2.08
CA VAL A 6 28.64 11.24 2.28
C VAL A 6 28.90 9.72 2.14
N PRO A 7 28.60 8.91 3.17
CA PRO A 7 28.80 7.47 3.08
C PRO A 7 27.79 6.84 2.13
N THR A 8 28.20 5.91 1.27
CA THR A 8 27.28 5.08 0.47
C THR A 8 26.67 3.99 1.35
N ILE A 9 25.37 4.06 1.61
CA ILE A 9 24.67 3.09 2.43
C ILE A 9 24.14 1.96 1.55
N ASN A 10 24.24 0.73 2.03
CA ASN A 10 23.55 -0.42 1.45
C ASN A 10 22.80 -1.15 2.56
N LEU A 11 21.49 -0.87 2.64
CA LEU A 11 20.58 -1.52 3.60
C LEU A 11 20.05 -2.85 3.05
N ALA A 12 20.32 -3.18 1.79
CA ALA A 12 19.81 -4.39 1.16
C ALA A 12 20.35 -5.65 1.85
N PRO A 13 19.53 -6.72 1.90
CA PRO A 13 19.98 -8.00 2.45
C PRO A 13 21.17 -8.54 1.65
N LYS A 14 22.24 -8.97 2.34
CA LYS A 14 23.47 -9.48 1.70
C LYS A 14 23.41 -10.98 1.37
N LEU A 15 22.22 -11.59 1.27
CA LEU A 15 22.12 -13.04 1.07
C LEU A 15 22.46 -13.43 -0.38
N ARG A 16 23.64 -14.03 -0.57
CA ARG A 16 24.16 -14.43 -1.89
C ARG A 16 23.69 -15.81 -2.38
N ARG A 17 23.00 -16.59 -1.52
CA ARG A 17 22.51 -17.94 -1.82
C ARG A 17 21.01 -18.08 -1.56
N ASN A 18 20.39 -19.13 -2.09
CA ASN A 18 19.00 -19.43 -1.79
C ASN A 18 18.85 -19.98 -0.35
N LEU A 19 17.69 -19.71 0.26
CA LEU A 19 17.31 -20.32 1.53
C LEU A 19 17.11 -21.83 1.33
N SER A 20 17.67 -22.60 2.25
CA SER A 20 17.62 -24.06 2.25
C SER A 20 16.66 -24.56 3.32
N LEU A 21 15.83 -25.54 2.96
CA LEU A 21 14.95 -26.23 3.90
C LEU A 21 15.71 -27.02 4.97
N TRP A 22 16.98 -27.34 4.71
CA TRP A 22 17.79 -28.23 5.55
C TRP A 22 18.79 -27.49 6.43
N ASN A 23 18.92 -26.16 6.28
CA ASN A 23 19.85 -25.38 7.08
C ASN A 23 19.12 -24.67 8.23
N PRO A 24 19.34 -25.03 9.50
CA PRO A 24 18.68 -24.39 10.65
C PRO A 24 18.98 -22.89 10.75
N PHE A 25 20.16 -22.44 10.29
CA PHE A 25 20.48 -21.02 10.28
C PHE A 25 19.61 -20.21 9.31
N ASP A 26 19.08 -20.83 8.27
CA ASP A 26 18.17 -20.15 7.33
C ASP A 26 16.80 -19.89 7.97
N TYR A 27 16.36 -20.74 8.90
CA TYR A 27 15.16 -20.53 9.69
C TYR A 27 15.34 -19.41 10.71
N LEU A 28 16.51 -19.33 11.36
CA LEU A 28 16.86 -18.21 12.23
C LEU A 28 16.94 -16.88 11.45
N LEU A 29 17.53 -16.91 10.26
CA LEU A 29 17.59 -15.75 9.37
C LEU A 29 16.19 -15.32 8.92
N LEU A 30 15.32 -16.27 8.61
CA LEU A 30 13.94 -16.00 8.21
C LEU A 30 13.13 -15.42 9.38
N LEU A 31 13.29 -15.94 10.60
CA LEU A 31 12.73 -15.33 11.82
C LEU A 31 13.25 -13.89 11.99
N TYR A 32 14.56 -13.69 11.82
CA TYR A 32 15.14 -12.34 11.87
C TYR A 32 14.53 -11.42 10.82
N TRP A 33 14.33 -11.88 9.58
CA TRP A 33 13.64 -11.10 8.56
C TRP A 33 12.20 -10.80 8.96
N VAL A 34 11.41 -11.78 9.39
CA VAL A 34 10.02 -11.55 9.78
C VAL A 34 9.90 -10.52 10.92
N PHE A 35 10.77 -10.59 11.92
CA PHE A 35 10.65 -9.75 13.12
C PHE A 35 11.40 -8.42 13.05
N TYR A 36 12.58 -8.40 12.42
CA TYR A 36 13.53 -7.28 12.45
C TYR A 36 13.81 -6.68 11.07
N PHE A 37 13.56 -7.39 9.97
CA PHE A 37 13.80 -6.86 8.63
C PHE A 37 12.86 -7.44 7.54
N PRO A 38 11.55 -7.17 7.61
CA PRO A 38 10.56 -7.84 6.75
C PRO A 38 10.71 -7.46 5.27
N GLN A 39 11.29 -6.30 4.98
CA GLN A 39 11.63 -5.87 3.62
C GLN A 39 12.60 -6.83 2.93
N ALA A 40 13.40 -7.59 3.69
CA ALA A 40 14.27 -8.62 3.13
C ALA A 40 13.50 -9.75 2.43
N ILE A 41 12.29 -10.06 2.91
CA ILE A 41 11.43 -11.09 2.32
C ILE A 41 10.97 -10.63 0.93
N GLY A 42 10.46 -9.40 0.83
CA GLY A 42 10.07 -8.80 -0.44
C GLY A 42 11.24 -8.76 -1.43
N TRP A 43 12.41 -8.28 -0.97
CA TRP A 43 13.63 -8.30 -1.79
C TRP A 43 14.03 -9.71 -2.26
N TYR A 44 13.92 -10.71 -1.39
CA TYR A 44 14.26 -12.10 -1.71
C TYR A 44 13.31 -12.67 -2.76
N VAL A 45 12.02 -12.41 -2.63
CA VAL A 45 10.99 -12.81 -3.61
C VAL A 45 11.18 -12.11 -4.95
N GLU A 46 11.48 -10.81 -4.95
CA GLU A 46 11.76 -10.03 -6.16
C GLU A 46 13.01 -10.52 -6.90
N THR A 47 14.10 -10.75 -6.16
CA THR A 47 15.40 -11.08 -6.74
C THR A 47 15.53 -12.56 -7.13
N ARG A 48 14.89 -13.47 -6.38
CA ARG A 48 15.10 -14.94 -6.52
C ARG A 48 13.81 -15.71 -6.81
N GLY A 49 12.65 -15.14 -6.50
CA GLY A 49 11.35 -15.79 -6.60
C GLY A 49 10.53 -15.42 -7.83
N GLY A 50 11.04 -14.60 -8.74
CA GLY A 50 10.30 -14.15 -9.94
C GLY A 50 9.33 -12.99 -9.70
N GLY A 51 9.40 -12.33 -8.54
CA GLY A 51 8.58 -11.17 -8.17
C GLY A 51 7.14 -11.49 -7.77
N ASP A 52 6.30 -10.44 -7.71
CA ASP A 52 4.92 -10.51 -7.19
C ASP A 52 3.90 -11.11 -8.17
N LYS A 53 4.36 -11.68 -9.29
CA LYS A 53 3.54 -12.27 -10.36
C LYS A 53 2.61 -13.39 -9.88
N LEU A 54 2.90 -14.02 -8.73
CA LEU A 54 2.01 -14.99 -8.09
C LEU A 54 0.64 -14.36 -7.73
N THR A 55 0.65 -13.10 -7.29
CA THR A 55 -0.57 -12.38 -6.90
C THR A 55 -1.42 -11.96 -8.10
N GLU A 56 -0.81 -11.80 -9.27
CA GLU A 56 -1.46 -11.47 -10.54
C GLU A 56 -2.20 -12.66 -11.17
N GLN A 57 -1.81 -13.89 -10.82
CA GLN A 57 -2.47 -15.09 -11.31
C GLN A 57 -3.87 -15.24 -10.68
N LYS A 58 -4.90 -15.27 -11.54
CA LYS A 58 -6.31 -15.36 -11.13
C LYS A 58 -6.76 -16.78 -10.79
N THR A 59 -6.09 -17.78 -11.34
CA THR A 59 -6.54 -19.18 -11.38
C THR A 59 -5.64 -20.07 -10.52
N TRP A 60 -6.25 -20.99 -9.75
CA TRP A 60 -5.50 -21.89 -8.86
C TRP A 60 -4.51 -22.79 -9.61
N ARG A 61 -4.89 -23.28 -10.80
CA ARG A 61 -4.00 -24.09 -11.65
C ARG A 61 -2.75 -23.31 -12.05
N ASP A 62 -2.91 -22.03 -12.43
CA ASP A 62 -1.82 -21.18 -12.87
C ASP A 62 -0.92 -20.77 -11.70
N ARG A 63 -1.49 -20.55 -10.51
CA ARG A 63 -0.71 -20.36 -9.27
C ARG A 63 0.12 -21.59 -8.93
N MET A 64 -0.47 -22.79 -9.03
CA MET A 64 0.25 -24.04 -8.75
C MET A 64 1.34 -24.31 -9.79
N GLN A 65 1.08 -23.98 -11.06
CA GLN A 65 2.06 -24.06 -12.14
C GLN A 65 3.21 -23.06 -11.92
N PHE A 66 2.89 -21.81 -11.58
CA PHE A 66 3.88 -20.79 -11.25
C PHE A 66 4.77 -21.19 -10.06
N LEU A 67 4.18 -21.75 -8.99
CA LEU A 67 4.94 -22.23 -7.82
C LEU A 67 5.82 -23.45 -8.14
N ARG A 68 5.42 -24.28 -9.11
CA ARG A 68 6.23 -25.38 -9.63
C ARG A 68 7.42 -24.86 -10.44
N ASP A 69 7.18 -23.82 -11.23
CA ASP A 69 8.21 -23.18 -12.06
C ASP A 69 9.18 -22.31 -11.23
N HIS A 70 8.74 -21.79 -10.08
CA HIS A 70 9.53 -20.97 -9.14
C HIS A 70 9.71 -21.66 -7.78
N PRO A 71 10.61 -22.67 -7.67
CA PRO A 71 10.76 -23.47 -6.46
C PRO A 71 11.21 -22.66 -5.23
N VAL A 72 11.73 -21.45 -5.42
CA VAL A 72 12.17 -20.55 -4.34
C VAL A 72 10.99 -20.05 -3.51
N GLN A 73 9.88 -19.63 -4.15
CA GLN A 73 8.71 -19.16 -3.42
C GLN A 73 8.04 -20.29 -2.64
N LEU A 74 7.96 -21.48 -3.24
CA LEU A 74 7.43 -22.66 -2.58
C LEU A 74 8.26 -23.04 -1.35
N ARG A 75 9.60 -23.08 -1.47
CA ARG A 75 10.50 -23.35 -0.34
C ARG A 75 10.34 -22.33 0.79
N LEU A 76 10.25 -21.04 0.45
CA LEU A 76 10.02 -19.98 1.43
C LEU A 76 8.68 -20.17 2.16
N GLY A 77 7.61 -20.52 1.44
CA GLY A 77 6.31 -20.85 2.01
C GLY A 77 6.35 -22.04 2.98
N ILE A 78 7.06 -23.11 2.60
CA ILE A 78 7.28 -24.28 3.47
C ILE A 78 8.06 -23.89 4.73
N GLN A 79 9.13 -23.08 4.59
CA GLN A 79 9.90 -22.60 5.75
C GLN A 79 9.04 -21.77 6.70
N GLY A 80 8.19 -20.88 6.18
CA GLY A 80 7.26 -20.09 6.97
C GLY A 80 6.25 -20.96 7.73
N LEU A 81 5.69 -21.98 7.09
CA LEU A 81 4.77 -22.93 7.72
C LEU A 81 5.47 -23.71 8.84
N LEU A 82 6.67 -24.23 8.58
CA LEU A 82 7.48 -24.94 9.58
C LEU A 82 7.80 -24.03 10.77
N LEU A 83 8.21 -22.78 10.54
CA LEU A 83 8.46 -21.81 11.62
C LEU A 83 7.20 -21.58 12.48
N THR A 84 6.04 -21.48 11.85
CA THR A 84 4.77 -21.23 12.54
C THR A 84 4.42 -22.37 13.51
N VAL A 85 4.74 -23.61 13.13
CA VAL A 85 4.48 -24.80 13.96
C VAL A 85 5.59 -25.01 15.00
N ILE A 86 6.85 -24.85 14.62
CA ILE A 86 8.01 -25.19 15.46
C ILE A 86 8.28 -24.13 16.53
N THR A 87 8.11 -22.84 16.21
CA THR A 87 8.46 -21.75 17.13
C THR A 87 7.66 -21.80 18.44
N PRO A 88 6.32 -21.97 18.43
CA PRO A 88 5.54 -22.10 19.65
C PRO A 88 5.95 -23.31 20.50
N LEU A 89 6.28 -24.44 19.86
CA LEU A 89 6.73 -25.66 20.56
C LEU A 89 8.07 -25.44 21.27
N ILE A 90 9.02 -24.77 20.62
CA ILE A 90 10.33 -24.45 21.21
C ILE A 90 10.16 -23.48 22.39
N ILE A 91 9.38 -22.40 22.22
CA ILE A 91 9.15 -21.41 23.29
C ILE A 91 8.49 -22.06 24.50
N CYS A 92 7.48 -22.90 24.28
CA CYS A 92 6.78 -23.60 25.36
C CYS A 92 7.69 -24.64 26.04
N SER A 93 8.54 -25.32 25.29
CA SER A 93 9.53 -26.24 25.87
C SER A 93 10.54 -25.52 26.77
N ILE A 94 11.05 -24.35 26.33
CA ILE A 94 11.94 -23.51 27.14
C ILE A 94 11.22 -23.01 28.39
N ALA A 95 9.98 -22.53 28.27
CA ALA A 95 9.19 -22.08 29.40
C ALA A 95 8.96 -23.19 30.44
N ALA A 96 8.66 -24.42 29.99
CA ALA A 96 8.53 -25.58 30.86
C ALA A 96 9.85 -25.90 31.59
N ASN A 97 10.99 -25.82 30.89
CA ASN A 97 12.32 -26.02 31.49
C ASN A 97 12.71 -24.92 32.49
N LEU A 98 12.13 -23.73 32.39
CA LEU A 98 12.28 -22.63 33.34
C LEU A 98 11.30 -22.73 34.53
N GLY A 99 10.52 -23.80 34.62
CA GLY A 99 9.58 -24.05 35.72
C GLY A 99 8.21 -23.38 35.56
N LEU A 100 7.90 -22.82 34.39
CA LEU A 100 6.57 -22.28 34.10
C LEU A 100 5.61 -23.41 33.72
N SER A 101 4.39 -23.38 34.27
CA SER A 101 3.35 -24.36 33.91
C SER A 101 2.87 -24.14 32.48
N VAL A 102 3.13 -25.10 31.59
CA VAL A 102 2.73 -25.03 30.18
C VAL A 102 1.57 -25.99 29.91
N ASN A 103 0.48 -25.47 29.33
CA ASN A 103 -0.64 -26.29 28.87
C ASN A 103 -0.42 -26.74 27.41
N TRP A 104 0.13 -27.95 27.25
CA TRP A 104 0.42 -28.53 25.93
C TRP A 104 -0.82 -28.75 25.05
N VAL A 105 -2.00 -28.97 25.63
CA VAL A 105 -3.27 -29.07 24.88
C VAL A 105 -3.68 -27.70 24.33
N GLY A 106 -3.46 -26.64 25.11
CA GLY A 106 -3.64 -25.25 24.68
C GLY A 106 -2.68 -24.85 23.56
N VAL A 107 -1.42 -25.29 23.63
CA VAL A 107 -0.41 -25.04 22.58
C VAL A 107 -0.78 -25.76 21.29
N TRP A 108 -1.13 -27.04 21.36
CA TRP A 108 -1.54 -27.83 20.19
C TRP A 108 -2.78 -27.24 19.52
N SER A 109 -3.83 -26.96 20.31
CA SER A 109 -5.05 -26.34 19.77
C SER A 109 -4.78 -24.95 19.19
N GLY A 110 -3.96 -24.12 19.85
CA GLY A 110 -3.56 -22.81 19.34
C GLY A 110 -2.78 -22.86 18.03
N VAL A 111 -1.85 -23.81 17.87
CA VAL A 111 -1.09 -23.99 16.61
C VAL A 111 -2.00 -24.50 15.49
N VAL A 112 -2.84 -25.50 15.76
CA VAL A 112 -3.77 -26.05 14.76
C VAL A 112 -4.77 -24.99 14.31
N TRP A 113 -5.42 -24.30 15.25
CA TRP A 113 -6.34 -23.22 14.92
C TRP A 113 -5.62 -22.04 14.26
N GLY A 114 -4.42 -21.67 14.72
CA GLY A 114 -3.63 -20.60 14.12
C GLY A 114 -3.22 -20.88 12.67
N VAL A 115 -2.81 -22.11 12.36
CA VAL A 115 -2.49 -22.52 10.98
C VAL A 115 -3.76 -22.62 10.12
N VAL A 116 -4.83 -23.24 10.64
CA VAL A 116 -6.09 -23.39 9.90
C VAL A 116 -6.73 -22.03 9.65
N PHE A 117 -6.88 -21.18 10.66
CA PHE A 117 -7.36 -19.81 10.47
C PHE A 117 -6.39 -18.99 9.61
N GLY A 118 -5.07 -19.01 9.85
CA GLY A 118 -4.12 -18.24 9.05
C GLY A 118 -4.18 -18.58 7.56
N VAL A 119 -4.26 -19.87 7.22
CA VAL A 119 -4.37 -20.35 5.84
C VAL A 119 -5.76 -20.10 5.27
N VAL A 120 -6.83 -20.45 5.99
CA VAL A 120 -8.20 -20.30 5.51
C VAL A 120 -8.59 -18.83 5.41
N TRP A 121 -8.36 -18.02 6.44
CA TRP A 121 -8.66 -16.58 6.44
C TRP A 121 -7.73 -15.80 5.52
N GLY A 122 -6.45 -16.16 5.39
CA GLY A 122 -5.56 -15.55 4.40
C GLY A 122 -5.99 -15.82 2.95
N VAL A 123 -6.44 -17.03 2.66
CA VAL A 123 -6.98 -17.41 1.34
C VAL A 123 -8.36 -16.81 1.11
N VAL A 124 -9.25 -16.87 2.11
CA VAL A 124 -10.62 -16.35 2.04
C VAL A 124 -10.61 -14.85 1.95
N PHE A 125 -9.87 -14.09 2.76
CA PHE A 125 -9.86 -12.63 2.66
C PHE A 125 -9.23 -12.13 1.37
N GLY A 126 -8.17 -12.79 0.86
CA GLY A 126 -7.59 -12.46 -0.44
C GLY A 126 -8.52 -12.74 -1.63
N VAL A 127 -9.40 -13.75 -1.52
CA VAL A 127 -10.42 -14.08 -2.53
C VAL A 127 -11.66 -13.19 -2.35
N VAL A 128 -12.10 -12.97 -1.11
CA VAL A 128 -13.28 -12.21 -0.72
C VAL A 128 -13.06 -10.72 -0.95
N SER A 129 -11.89 -10.13 -0.70
CA SER A 129 -11.66 -8.71 -1.05
C SER A 129 -11.75 -8.46 -2.56
N GLY A 130 -11.31 -9.43 -3.39
CA GLY A 130 -11.45 -9.37 -4.85
C GLY A 130 -12.88 -9.62 -5.35
N VAL A 131 -13.63 -10.50 -4.68
CA VAL A 131 -15.02 -10.82 -5.03
C VAL A 131 -16.02 -9.82 -4.45
N VAL A 132 -15.78 -9.29 -3.25
CA VAL A 132 -16.64 -8.31 -2.55
C VAL A 132 -16.65 -6.99 -3.31
N TYR A 133 -15.52 -6.47 -3.79
CA TYR A 133 -15.58 -5.23 -4.59
C TYR A 133 -16.31 -5.41 -5.94
N GLY A 134 -16.25 -6.59 -6.57
CA GLY A 134 -17.01 -6.87 -7.79
C GLY A 134 -18.49 -7.15 -7.55
N VAL A 135 -18.82 -7.95 -6.52
CA VAL A 135 -20.17 -8.44 -6.25
C VAL A 135 -20.98 -7.49 -5.37
N VAL A 136 -20.36 -6.70 -4.48
CA VAL A 136 -21.07 -5.68 -3.69
C VAL A 136 -21.65 -4.60 -4.60
N SER A 137 -21.02 -4.26 -5.73
CA SER A 137 -21.63 -3.32 -6.69
C SER A 137 -22.89 -3.90 -7.36
N GLY A 138 -22.93 -5.20 -7.64
CA GLY A 138 -24.08 -5.87 -8.27
C GLY A 138 -25.21 -6.22 -7.29
N VAL A 139 -24.89 -6.62 -6.06
CA VAL A 139 -25.88 -7.06 -5.06
C VAL A 139 -26.49 -5.87 -4.31
N VAL A 140 -25.75 -4.78 -4.11
CA VAL A 140 -26.32 -3.56 -3.51
C VAL A 140 -27.40 -2.95 -4.41
N PHE A 141 -27.25 -3.00 -5.74
CA PHE A 141 -28.31 -2.54 -6.65
C PHE A 141 -29.50 -3.50 -6.73
N GLY A 142 -29.30 -4.83 -6.61
CA GLY A 142 -30.39 -5.81 -6.68
C GLY A 142 -31.24 -5.91 -5.39
N VAL A 143 -30.61 -5.81 -4.22
CA VAL A 143 -31.29 -6.05 -2.92
C VAL A 143 -32.01 -4.80 -2.41
N VAL A 144 -31.48 -3.61 -2.68
CA VAL A 144 -32.09 -2.34 -2.22
C VAL A 144 -33.45 -2.12 -2.88
N TRP A 145 -33.68 -2.57 -4.12
CA TRP A 145 -34.99 -2.43 -4.78
C TRP A 145 -35.98 -3.56 -4.44
N GLY A 146 -35.51 -4.77 -4.16
CA GLY A 146 -36.37 -5.91 -3.81
C GLY A 146 -36.94 -5.85 -2.38
N VAL A 147 -36.18 -5.35 -1.41
CA VAL A 147 -36.59 -5.35 0.01
C VAL A 147 -37.52 -4.17 0.33
N VAL A 148 -37.35 -3.02 -0.32
CA VAL A 148 -38.17 -1.83 -0.06
C VAL A 148 -39.64 -2.06 -0.49
N TYR A 149 -39.90 -2.82 -1.56
CA TYR A 149 -41.27 -3.11 -1.99
C TYR A 149 -41.93 -4.30 -1.26
N GLY A 150 -41.14 -5.28 -0.81
CA GLY A 150 -41.69 -6.47 -0.13
C GLY A 150 -42.14 -6.20 1.31
N VAL A 151 -41.41 -5.36 2.06
CA VAL A 151 -41.67 -5.13 3.49
C VAL A 151 -42.80 -4.13 3.72
N VAL A 152 -42.98 -3.15 2.83
CA VAL A 152 -44.04 -2.14 2.96
C VAL A 152 -45.44 -2.74 2.70
N SER A 153 -45.55 -3.77 1.86
CA SER A 153 -46.84 -4.46 1.62
C SER A 153 -47.21 -5.45 2.75
N GLY A 154 -46.22 -6.13 3.33
CA GLY A 154 -46.47 -7.15 4.36
C GLY A 154 -46.89 -6.61 5.73
N VAL A 155 -46.38 -5.44 6.13
CA VAL A 155 -46.63 -4.88 7.47
C VAL A 155 -47.99 -4.18 7.55
N VAL A 156 -48.50 -3.64 6.43
CA VAL A 156 -49.80 -2.94 6.42
C VAL A 156 -50.98 -3.94 6.51
N SER A 157 -50.82 -5.19 6.07
CA SER A 157 -51.85 -6.22 6.20
C SER A 157 -51.89 -6.86 7.61
N GLY A 158 -50.73 -7.01 8.27
CA GLY A 158 -50.64 -7.71 9.56
C GLY A 158 -51.17 -6.92 10.76
N VAL A 159 -51.08 -5.59 10.74
CA VAL A 159 -51.45 -4.75 11.89
C VAL A 159 -52.95 -4.46 11.97
N VAL A 160 -53.68 -4.54 10.85
CA VAL A 160 -55.13 -4.28 10.81
C VAL A 160 -55.97 -5.47 11.32
N SER A 161 -55.42 -6.70 11.30
CA SER A 161 -56.13 -7.90 11.78
C SER A 161 -55.93 -8.18 13.29
N GLY A 162 -54.78 -7.80 13.87
CA GLY A 162 -54.44 -8.16 15.25
C GLY A 162 -55.11 -7.33 16.36
N VAL A 163 -55.50 -6.08 16.07
CA VAL A 163 -56.01 -5.15 17.09
C VAL A 163 -57.52 -5.30 17.35
N VAL A 164 -58.27 -5.96 16.46
CA VAL A 164 -59.73 -6.13 16.60
C VAL A 164 -60.11 -7.33 17.49
N SER A 165 -59.21 -8.30 17.70
CA SER A 165 -59.54 -9.54 18.45
C SER A 165 -59.03 -9.59 19.91
N GLY A 166 -58.11 -8.72 20.33
CA GLY A 166 -57.47 -8.80 21.65
C GLY A 166 -58.16 -8.02 22.78
N VAL A 167 -58.90 -6.95 22.47
CA VAL A 167 -59.43 -6.02 23.48
C VAL A 167 -60.73 -6.51 24.11
N VAL A 168 -61.48 -7.42 23.48
CA VAL A 168 -62.79 -7.84 23.98
C VAL A 168 -62.69 -8.89 25.10
N TRP A 169 -61.62 -9.71 25.16
CA TRP A 169 -61.54 -10.85 26.10
C TRP A 169 -60.64 -10.65 27.34
N GLY A 170 -59.74 -9.66 27.34
CA GLY A 170 -58.77 -9.49 28.43
C GLY A 170 -59.28 -8.73 29.67
N VAL A 171 -60.28 -7.87 29.52
CA VAL A 171 -60.64 -6.90 30.57
C VAL A 171 -61.60 -7.49 31.62
N VAL A 172 -62.38 -8.51 31.29
CA VAL A 172 -63.42 -9.03 32.21
C VAL A 172 -62.90 -10.07 33.20
N TRP A 173 -61.80 -10.79 32.90
CA TRP A 173 -61.29 -11.86 33.78
C TRP A 173 -60.09 -11.45 34.64
N GLY A 174 -59.33 -10.42 34.25
CA GLY A 174 -58.06 -10.07 34.90
C GLY A 174 -58.19 -9.35 36.25
N VAL A 175 -59.26 -8.59 36.46
CA VAL A 175 -59.32 -7.62 37.58
C VAL A 175 -59.76 -8.27 38.90
N VAL A 176 -60.55 -9.35 38.88
CA VAL A 176 -61.08 -9.95 40.12
C VAL A 176 -60.13 -11.01 40.71
N SER A 177 -59.33 -11.69 39.89
CA SER A 177 -58.37 -12.71 40.35
C SER A 177 -56.98 -12.16 40.67
N GLY A 178 -56.58 -11.02 40.09
CA GLY A 178 -55.22 -10.48 40.23
C GLY A 178 -54.91 -9.84 41.58
N VAL A 179 -55.90 -9.20 42.23
CA VAL A 179 -55.64 -8.35 43.39
C VAL A 179 -55.49 -9.14 44.70
N VAL A 180 -56.20 -10.26 44.86
CA VAL A 180 -56.14 -11.06 46.10
C VAL A 180 -54.89 -11.95 46.13
N TRP A 181 -54.49 -12.52 45.00
CA TRP A 181 -53.28 -13.37 44.92
C TRP A 181 -51.99 -12.56 44.76
N GLY A 182 -52.06 -11.40 44.09
CA GLY A 182 -50.90 -10.57 43.79
C GLY A 182 -50.28 -9.90 45.02
N VAL A 183 -51.08 -9.49 46.00
CA VAL A 183 -50.59 -8.72 47.15
C VAL A 183 -49.95 -9.62 48.21
N VAL A 184 -50.56 -10.76 48.54
CA VAL A 184 -50.03 -11.67 49.59
C VAL A 184 -48.83 -12.48 49.08
N SER A 185 -48.86 -12.95 47.83
CA SER A 185 -47.72 -13.67 47.23
C SER A 185 -46.59 -12.71 46.83
N GLY A 186 -46.93 -11.49 46.36
CA GLY A 186 -45.96 -10.50 45.90
C GLY A 186 -45.08 -9.92 47.00
N VAL A 187 -45.59 -9.70 48.21
CA VAL A 187 -44.80 -9.11 49.30
C VAL A 187 -43.88 -10.14 49.96
N VAL A 188 -44.33 -11.37 50.19
CA VAL A 188 -43.50 -12.42 50.80
C VAL A 188 -42.44 -12.94 49.83
N SER A 189 -42.81 -13.16 48.55
CA SER A 189 -41.84 -13.55 47.52
C SER A 189 -40.91 -12.39 47.16
N GLY A 190 -41.44 -11.17 47.00
CA GLY A 190 -40.67 -9.99 46.60
C GLY A 190 -39.61 -9.56 47.59
N VAL A 191 -39.85 -9.69 48.91
CA VAL A 191 -38.86 -9.29 49.92
C VAL A 191 -37.83 -10.40 50.18
N VAL A 192 -38.25 -11.66 50.28
CA VAL A 192 -37.32 -12.78 50.56
C VAL A 192 -36.50 -13.15 49.32
N PHE A 193 -37.14 -13.29 48.14
CA PHE A 193 -36.39 -13.52 46.91
C PHE A 193 -35.76 -12.23 46.38
N GLY A 194 -36.44 -11.08 46.38
CA GLY A 194 -35.89 -9.85 45.78
C GLY A 194 -34.66 -9.30 46.51
N VAL A 195 -34.64 -9.33 47.85
CA VAL A 195 -33.48 -8.86 48.62
C VAL A 195 -32.41 -9.94 48.73
N GLY A 196 -32.78 -11.19 48.98
CA GLY A 196 -31.82 -12.30 49.08
C GLY A 196 -31.14 -12.62 47.74
N SER A 197 -31.93 -12.81 46.67
CA SER A 197 -31.37 -13.08 45.34
C SER A 197 -30.84 -11.82 44.66
N GLY A 198 -31.44 -10.64 44.88
CA GLY A 198 -30.95 -9.38 44.30
C GLY A 198 -29.60 -8.94 44.87
N VAL A 199 -29.35 -9.15 46.17
CA VAL A 199 -28.04 -8.86 46.77
C VAL A 199 -27.03 -9.95 46.43
N VAL A 200 -27.39 -11.24 46.47
CA VAL A 200 -26.46 -12.32 46.13
C VAL A 200 -26.13 -12.30 44.62
N TYR A 201 -27.09 -12.23 43.70
CA TYR A 201 -26.79 -12.12 42.27
C TYR A 201 -26.27 -10.72 41.90
N GLY A 202 -26.81 -9.63 42.45
CA GLY A 202 -26.35 -8.28 42.11
C GLY A 202 -24.91 -8.02 42.56
N VAL A 203 -24.54 -8.45 43.77
CA VAL A 203 -23.19 -8.24 44.32
C VAL A 203 -22.25 -9.35 43.84
N VAL A 204 -22.62 -10.63 43.89
CA VAL A 204 -21.71 -11.70 43.44
C VAL A 204 -21.57 -11.65 41.93
N PHE A 205 -22.65 -11.59 41.14
CA PHE A 205 -22.52 -11.51 39.69
C PHE A 205 -22.01 -10.12 39.25
N GLY A 206 -22.47 -9.01 39.83
CA GLY A 206 -22.01 -7.67 39.46
C GLY A 206 -20.55 -7.38 39.84
N VAL A 207 -20.10 -7.80 41.02
CA VAL A 207 -18.70 -7.61 41.44
C VAL A 207 -17.81 -8.70 40.85
N VAL A 208 -18.21 -9.98 40.85
CA VAL A 208 -17.36 -11.03 40.26
C VAL A 208 -17.31 -10.90 38.74
N PHE A 209 -18.42 -10.80 38.00
CA PHE A 209 -18.30 -10.56 36.56
C PHE A 209 -17.78 -9.15 36.26
N GLY A 210 -18.25 -8.09 36.92
CA GLY A 210 -17.81 -6.73 36.61
C GLY A 210 -16.33 -6.48 36.91
N VAL A 211 -15.82 -6.99 38.03
CA VAL A 211 -14.40 -6.85 38.40
C VAL A 211 -13.55 -7.92 37.71
N VAL A 212 -13.98 -9.19 37.64
CA VAL A 212 -13.17 -10.21 36.96
C VAL A 212 -13.16 -9.99 35.45
N PHE A 213 -14.30 -9.77 34.76
CA PHE A 213 -14.24 -9.42 33.34
C PHE A 213 -13.65 -8.02 33.11
N GLY A 214 -14.03 -7.01 33.89
CA GLY A 214 -13.53 -5.65 33.71
C GLY A 214 -12.02 -5.51 33.95
N VAL A 215 -11.48 -6.18 34.97
CA VAL A 215 -10.05 -6.14 35.30
C VAL A 215 -9.28 -7.20 34.51
N VAL A 216 -9.71 -8.46 34.48
CA VAL A 216 -8.94 -9.52 33.78
C VAL A 216 -9.02 -9.36 32.26
N TYR A 217 -10.18 -9.06 31.68
CA TYR A 217 -10.28 -8.84 30.24
C TYR A 217 -9.98 -7.38 29.88
N GLY A 218 -10.55 -6.40 30.59
CA GLY A 218 -10.33 -4.98 30.27
C GLY A 218 -8.91 -4.50 30.55
N VAL A 219 -8.32 -4.85 31.70
CA VAL A 219 -6.93 -4.48 32.03
C VAL A 219 -5.96 -5.54 31.49
N GLY A 220 -6.22 -6.83 31.69
CA GLY A 220 -5.30 -7.88 31.24
C GLY A 220 -5.17 -7.98 29.71
N LEU A 221 -6.28 -8.03 28.97
CA LEU A 221 -6.21 -7.99 27.50
C LEU A 221 -6.03 -6.58 26.96
N GLY A 222 -6.63 -5.55 27.55
CA GLY A 222 -6.47 -4.17 27.06
C GLY A 222 -5.05 -3.61 27.25
N VAL A 223 -4.44 -3.82 28.42
CA VAL A 223 -3.03 -3.46 28.66
C VAL A 223 -2.10 -4.46 28.00
N GLY A 224 -2.42 -5.76 28.00
CA GLY A 224 -1.63 -6.78 27.29
C GLY A 224 -1.55 -6.53 25.78
N TRP A 225 -2.69 -6.24 25.14
CA TRP A 225 -2.75 -5.83 23.73
C TRP A 225 -2.20 -4.42 23.53
N GLY A 226 -2.44 -3.48 24.43
CA GLY A 226 -1.90 -2.11 24.30
C GLY A 226 -0.38 -2.09 24.37
N VAL A 227 0.21 -2.75 25.37
CA VAL A 227 1.66 -2.92 25.53
C VAL A 227 2.21 -3.79 24.41
N GLY A 228 1.56 -4.92 24.12
CA GLY A 228 1.93 -5.79 23.00
C GLY A 228 1.93 -5.04 21.67
N PHE A 229 0.90 -4.25 21.38
CA PHE A 229 0.78 -3.42 20.19
C PHE A 229 1.86 -2.33 20.18
N ILE A 230 2.12 -1.65 21.30
CA ILE A 230 3.18 -0.62 21.33
C ILE A 230 4.56 -1.23 21.06
N PHE A 231 4.91 -2.33 21.73
CA PHE A 231 6.20 -2.99 21.53
C PHE A 231 6.30 -3.70 20.17
N THR A 232 5.20 -4.19 19.59
CA THR A 232 5.24 -4.88 18.29
C THR A 232 5.11 -3.95 17.09
N PHE A 233 4.28 -2.91 17.20
CA PHE A 233 3.97 -1.96 16.14
C PHE A 233 4.94 -0.77 16.13
N PHE A 234 5.20 -0.14 17.29
CA PHE A 234 6.19 0.93 17.38
C PHE A 234 7.62 0.43 17.56
N ARG A 235 7.82 -0.85 17.94
CA ARG A 235 9.14 -1.47 18.12
C ARG A 235 10.07 -0.60 18.97
N LEU A 236 9.59 -0.23 20.16
CA LEU A 236 10.29 0.66 21.09
C LEU A 236 11.70 0.19 21.42
N ASP A 237 11.92 -1.12 21.50
CA ASP A 237 13.22 -1.77 21.63
C ASP A 237 14.18 -1.36 20.50
N ASN A 238 13.74 -1.46 19.25
CA ASN A 238 14.53 -1.02 18.09
C ASN A 238 14.73 0.49 18.07
N TRP A 239 13.77 1.28 18.52
CA TRP A 239 13.91 2.73 18.62
C TRP A 239 14.94 3.12 19.69
N LEU A 240 14.92 2.47 20.86
CA LEU A 240 15.87 2.65 21.95
C LEU A 240 17.30 2.26 21.56
N ILE A 241 17.48 1.14 20.85
CA ILE A 241 18.80 0.76 20.30
C ILE A 241 19.31 1.85 19.35
N GLY A 242 18.43 2.45 18.53
CA GLY A 242 18.79 3.56 17.64
C GLY A 242 19.25 4.81 18.38
N LEU A 243 18.59 5.13 19.50
CA LEU A 243 18.98 6.22 20.39
C LEU A 243 20.35 5.96 21.04
N LEU A 244 20.57 4.76 21.57
CA LEU A 244 21.79 4.39 22.31
C LEU A 244 23.00 4.15 21.40
N ALA A 245 22.80 3.65 20.19
CA ALA A 245 23.87 3.39 19.22
C ALA A 245 24.38 4.67 18.51
N GLY A 246 23.84 5.85 18.83
CA GLY A 246 24.29 7.13 18.30
C GLY A 246 24.27 7.20 16.77
N PRO A 247 25.24 7.88 16.12
CA PRO A 247 25.30 8.01 14.67
C PRO A 247 25.36 6.67 13.91
N GLN A 248 25.97 5.64 14.50
CA GLN A 248 26.06 4.30 13.90
C GLN A 248 24.70 3.58 13.88
N GLY A 249 23.84 3.86 14.86
CA GLY A 249 22.47 3.34 14.95
C GLY A 249 21.57 3.68 13.75
N ARG A 250 21.97 4.69 12.96
CA ARG A 250 21.29 5.19 11.75
C ARG A 250 21.56 4.32 10.53
N LEU A 251 22.57 3.46 10.55
CA LEU A 251 22.97 2.58 9.44
C LEU A 251 22.21 1.25 9.40
N PHE A 252 21.30 1.02 10.33
CA PHE A 252 20.50 -0.21 10.39
C PHE A 252 19.17 -0.05 9.67
N PRO A 253 18.72 -1.04 8.87
CA PRO A 253 17.36 -1.06 8.38
C PRO A 253 16.41 -1.21 9.57
N ARG A 254 15.45 -0.29 9.71
CA ARG A 254 14.52 -0.29 10.85
C ARG A 254 13.08 -0.17 10.39
N ILE A 255 12.25 -0.97 11.05
CA ILE A 255 10.80 -1.08 10.87
C ILE A 255 10.01 -0.28 11.90
N THR A 256 10.65 0.68 12.57
CA THR A 256 9.95 1.59 13.49
C THR A 256 9.29 2.70 12.68
N LEU A 257 8.01 2.99 12.92
CA LEU A 257 7.36 4.21 12.44
C LEU A 257 7.86 5.46 13.18
N LEU A 258 8.40 5.29 14.39
CA LEU A 258 8.97 6.37 15.16
C LEU A 258 10.18 6.97 14.42
N PRO A 259 10.21 8.31 14.22
CA PRO A 259 11.31 8.96 13.54
C PRO A 259 12.59 8.80 14.36
N LEU A 260 13.67 8.41 13.68
CA LEU A 260 14.98 8.30 14.32
C LEU A 260 15.50 9.69 14.73
N PRO A 261 15.92 9.89 15.99
CA PRO A 261 16.49 11.15 16.44
C PRO A 261 17.71 11.55 15.60
N GLY A 262 17.65 12.74 15.01
CA GLY A 262 18.72 13.29 14.18
C GLY A 262 18.88 12.69 12.79
N LEU A 263 18.02 11.74 12.37
CA LEU A 263 18.05 11.21 11.00
C LEU A 263 17.73 12.33 10.00
N THR A 264 16.67 13.11 10.23
CA THR A 264 16.31 14.22 9.35
C THR A 264 17.46 15.21 9.16
N SER A 265 18.16 15.60 10.24
CA SER A 265 19.31 16.51 10.13
C SER A 265 20.48 15.88 9.37
N THR A 266 20.76 14.60 9.55
CA THR A 266 21.82 13.90 8.79
C THR A 266 21.47 13.81 7.31
N LEU A 267 20.23 13.45 6.98
CA LEU A 267 19.77 13.41 5.60
C LEU A 267 19.83 14.80 4.94
N GLN A 268 19.51 15.85 5.69
CA GLN A 268 19.66 17.23 5.20
C GLN A 268 21.12 17.57 4.89
N GLN A 269 22.04 17.25 5.80
CA GLN A 269 23.47 17.48 5.60
C GLN A 269 24.00 16.73 4.38
N TRP A 270 23.60 15.46 4.19
CA TRP A 270 23.99 14.69 3.01
C TRP A 270 23.45 15.30 1.72
N LEU A 271 22.16 15.66 1.68
CA LEU A 271 21.55 16.31 0.51
C LEU A 271 22.22 17.65 0.17
N GLN A 272 22.68 18.40 1.17
CA GLN A 272 23.41 19.66 0.97
C GLN A 272 24.85 19.43 0.48
N GLN A 273 25.51 18.36 0.92
CA GLN A 273 26.91 18.06 0.57
C GLN A 273 27.06 17.40 -0.80
N ASP A 274 26.31 16.32 -1.05
CA ASP A 274 26.34 15.54 -2.29
C ASP A 274 24.94 15.02 -2.60
N TRP A 275 24.26 15.71 -3.52
CA TRP A 275 22.88 15.42 -3.89
C TRP A 275 22.71 14.01 -4.48
N GLU A 276 23.64 13.56 -5.33
CA GLU A 276 23.54 12.29 -6.05
C GLU A 276 23.72 11.10 -5.10
N THR A 277 24.78 11.13 -4.29
CA THR A 277 25.02 10.08 -3.30
C THR A 277 23.91 10.06 -2.24
N ALA A 278 23.41 11.24 -1.84
CA ALA A 278 22.32 11.35 -0.89
C ALA A 278 21.01 10.75 -1.42
N ILE A 279 20.63 10.99 -2.68
CA ILE A 279 19.42 10.38 -3.27
C ILE A 279 19.50 8.85 -3.19
N ASN A 280 20.67 8.28 -3.50
CA ASN A 280 20.83 6.83 -3.44
C ASN A 280 20.63 6.30 -2.00
N ASN A 281 21.14 7.01 -0.99
CA ASN A 281 20.89 6.69 0.41
C ASN A 281 19.42 6.85 0.80
N LEU A 282 18.74 7.91 0.34
CA LEU A 282 17.30 8.09 0.59
C LEU A 282 16.48 6.93 0.02
N ASN A 283 16.79 6.50 -1.20
CA ASN A 283 16.17 5.34 -1.83
C ASN A 283 16.35 4.06 -1.01
N GLN A 284 17.53 3.85 -0.41
CA GLN A 284 17.76 2.74 0.51
C GLN A 284 16.85 2.82 1.74
N TYR A 285 16.70 4.00 2.36
CA TYR A 285 15.77 4.17 3.48
C TYR A 285 14.31 3.96 3.08
N LEU A 286 13.88 4.47 1.93
CA LEU A 286 12.51 4.29 1.45
C LEU A 286 12.20 2.82 1.15
N ARG A 287 13.15 2.09 0.57
CA ARG A 287 12.97 0.68 0.20
C ARG A 287 13.09 -0.28 1.38
N TYR A 288 13.99 0.00 2.33
CA TYR A 288 14.40 -0.95 3.37
C TYR A 288 14.11 -0.49 4.81
N SER A 289 13.44 0.65 5.00
CA SER A 289 13.05 1.15 6.33
C SER A 289 11.63 1.72 6.33
N GLN A 290 11.06 1.94 7.51
CA GLN A 290 9.78 2.64 7.67
C GLN A 290 9.95 4.14 7.98
N GLN A 291 11.09 4.73 7.61
CA GLN A 291 11.45 6.12 7.93
C GLN A 291 11.04 7.12 6.84
N PHE A 292 9.84 6.94 6.26
CA PHE A 292 9.31 7.81 5.21
C PHE A 292 9.19 9.27 5.68
N ILE A 293 8.66 9.50 6.88
CA ILE A 293 8.40 10.85 7.40
C ILE A 293 9.71 11.66 7.56
N PRO A 294 10.77 11.13 8.20
CA PRO A 294 12.06 11.81 8.26
C PRO A 294 12.68 12.12 6.90
N VAL A 295 12.58 11.18 5.94
CA VAL A 295 13.08 11.35 4.56
C VAL A 295 12.35 12.49 3.87
N LEU A 296 11.02 12.46 3.89
CA LEU A 296 10.19 13.52 3.31
C LEU A 296 10.46 14.88 3.95
N ALA A 297 10.57 14.94 5.28
CA ALA A 297 10.87 16.17 6.00
C ALA A 297 12.26 16.74 5.64
N ALA A 298 13.25 15.88 5.42
CA ALA A 298 14.58 16.30 4.98
C ALA A 298 14.53 16.87 3.56
N VAL A 299 13.91 16.14 2.61
CA VAL A 299 13.78 16.57 1.20
C VAL A 299 13.04 17.90 1.10
N ASN A 300 11.88 18.04 1.75
CA ASN A 300 11.09 19.28 1.69
C ASN A 300 11.83 20.49 2.23
N ARG A 301 12.60 20.33 3.32
CA ARG A 301 13.38 21.42 3.92
C ARG A 301 14.59 21.81 3.08
N VAL A 302 15.26 20.84 2.46
CA VAL A 302 16.43 21.11 1.62
C VAL A 302 16.02 21.73 0.29
N LEU A 303 14.95 21.24 -0.34
CA LEU A 303 14.44 21.82 -1.59
C LEU A 303 14.00 23.28 -1.42
N SER A 304 13.49 23.68 -0.24
CA SER A 304 13.16 25.08 0.04
C SER A 304 14.37 25.99 0.27
N GLN A 305 15.58 25.43 0.42
CA GLN A 305 16.81 26.20 0.67
C GLN A 305 17.63 26.42 -0.61
N PHE A 306 17.39 25.63 -1.66
CA PHE A 306 18.12 25.76 -2.91
C PHE A 306 17.58 26.91 -3.78
N PRO A 307 18.43 27.50 -4.64
CA PRO A 307 18.00 28.50 -5.62
C PRO A 307 16.93 27.94 -6.56
N GLU A 308 15.97 28.78 -6.96
CA GLU A 308 14.84 28.35 -7.80
C GLU A 308 15.27 27.73 -9.14
N ALA A 309 16.39 28.20 -9.71
CA ALA A 309 16.95 27.67 -10.94
C ALA A 309 17.38 26.19 -10.85
N GLU A 310 17.71 25.69 -9.66
CA GLU A 310 18.15 24.30 -9.48
C GLU A 310 17.01 23.36 -9.11
N ILE A 311 15.84 23.88 -8.75
CA ILE A 311 14.74 23.09 -8.19
C ILE A 311 14.26 22.03 -9.17
N ILE A 312 14.02 22.39 -10.44
CA ILE A 312 13.51 21.44 -11.45
C ILE A 312 14.53 20.33 -11.69
N TYR A 313 15.82 20.68 -11.82
CA TYR A 313 16.89 19.70 -11.95
C TYR A 313 16.95 18.74 -10.75
N ARG A 314 16.93 19.27 -9.53
CA ARG A 314 17.01 18.44 -8.31
C ARG A 314 15.81 17.52 -8.15
N VAL A 315 14.61 18.01 -8.45
CA VAL A 315 13.39 17.20 -8.42
C VAL A 315 13.37 16.17 -9.55
N SER A 316 13.91 16.49 -10.74
CA SER A 316 14.00 15.53 -11.84
C SER A 316 14.94 14.36 -11.51
N ARG A 317 16.04 14.61 -10.78
CA ARG A 317 16.94 13.58 -10.24
C ARG A 317 16.26 12.69 -9.20
N LEU A 318 15.43 13.27 -8.33
CA LEU A 318 14.58 12.50 -7.41
C LEU A 318 13.57 11.60 -8.17
N ALA A 319 13.08 12.07 -9.31
CA ALA A 319 12.11 11.35 -10.15
C ALA A 319 12.75 10.36 -11.15
N GLU A 320 14.07 10.28 -11.22
CA GLU A 320 14.75 9.44 -12.23
C GLU A 320 14.66 7.95 -11.90
N ASN A 321 14.89 7.61 -10.62
CA ASN A 321 14.75 6.25 -10.12
C ASN A 321 14.23 6.23 -8.66
N PRO A 322 13.00 6.71 -8.40
CA PRO A 322 12.46 6.73 -7.05
C PRO A 322 12.13 5.31 -6.59
N SER A 323 12.57 4.96 -5.38
CA SER A 323 12.12 3.70 -4.74
C SER A 323 10.66 3.75 -4.30
N ASP A 324 10.14 4.95 -4.00
CA ASP A 324 8.74 5.17 -3.67
C ASP A 324 8.27 6.52 -4.23
N TRP A 325 7.37 6.47 -5.21
CA TRP A 325 6.77 7.65 -5.83
C TRP A 325 5.89 8.46 -4.88
N GLN A 326 5.46 7.88 -3.76
CA GLN A 326 4.75 8.62 -2.71
C GLN A 326 5.60 9.77 -2.16
N LEU A 327 6.93 9.69 -2.24
CA LEU A 327 7.81 10.80 -1.87
C LEU A 327 7.47 12.07 -2.66
N LEU A 328 7.32 11.98 -3.99
CA LEU A 328 6.99 13.12 -4.85
C LEU A 328 5.54 13.60 -4.65
N LYS A 329 4.62 12.66 -4.45
CA LYS A 329 3.22 12.98 -4.10
C LYS A 329 3.13 13.80 -2.81
N TYR A 330 3.80 13.36 -1.73
CA TYR A 330 3.73 14.06 -0.44
C TYR A 330 4.71 15.23 -0.34
N ALA A 331 5.73 15.31 -1.20
CA ALA A 331 6.51 16.53 -1.36
C ALA A 331 5.68 17.67 -1.94
N SER A 332 4.66 17.34 -2.75
CA SER A 332 3.73 18.31 -3.36
C SER A 332 2.42 18.52 -2.58
N ALA A 333 2.10 17.68 -1.58
CA ALA A 333 0.85 17.72 -0.84
C ALA A 333 1.04 18.02 0.66
N LYS A 334 -0.05 18.39 1.34
CA LYS A 334 -0.08 18.48 2.81
C LYS A 334 -0.21 17.07 3.41
N LEU A 335 0.52 16.78 4.49
CA LEU A 335 0.35 15.55 5.27
C LEU A 335 -1.01 15.62 6.01
N PHE A 336 -2.03 14.91 5.52
CA PHE A 336 -3.36 14.69 6.13
C PHE A 336 -4.31 15.92 6.23
N PRO A 337 -5.64 15.74 6.31
CA PRO A 337 -6.48 14.62 5.82
C PRO A 337 -6.90 14.80 4.35
N ASP A 338 -6.96 16.04 3.86
CA ASP A 338 -7.18 16.35 2.45
C ASP A 338 -5.82 16.56 1.78
N SER A 339 -5.19 15.46 1.35
CA SER A 339 -3.88 15.48 0.66
C SER A 339 -4.02 16.04 -0.77
N GLN A 340 -4.59 17.25 -0.89
CA GLN A 340 -4.63 17.98 -2.14
C GLN A 340 -3.21 18.44 -2.48
N ILE A 341 -2.80 18.12 -3.69
CA ILE A 341 -1.53 18.57 -4.27
C ILE A 341 -1.60 20.08 -4.45
N ARG A 342 -0.57 20.79 -3.97
CA ARG A 342 -0.45 22.25 -4.07
C ARG A 342 0.67 22.60 -5.04
N LEU A 343 0.46 23.67 -5.80
CA LEU A 343 1.42 24.20 -6.77
C LEU A 343 1.97 25.56 -6.32
N ASP A 344 1.91 25.85 -5.01
CA ASP A 344 2.18 27.16 -4.43
C ASP A 344 3.68 27.48 -4.30
N THR A 345 4.55 26.46 -4.38
CA THR A 345 6.00 26.65 -4.45
C THR A 345 6.57 25.93 -5.66
N PRO A 346 7.69 26.42 -6.24
CA PRO A 346 8.33 25.76 -7.37
C PRO A 346 8.67 24.29 -7.11
N ALA A 347 9.15 23.96 -5.91
CA ALA A 347 9.49 22.58 -5.54
C ALA A 347 8.25 21.68 -5.51
N ARG A 348 7.13 22.17 -4.99
CA ARG A 348 5.87 21.41 -4.96
C ARG A 348 5.29 21.24 -6.36
N ALA A 349 5.31 22.30 -7.18
CA ALA A 349 4.84 22.26 -8.55
C ALA A 349 5.68 21.31 -9.42
N ALA A 350 7.01 21.35 -9.31
CA ALA A 350 7.89 20.41 -10.01
C ALA A 350 7.63 18.95 -9.55
N ALA A 351 7.52 18.71 -8.23
CA ALA A 351 7.26 17.36 -7.71
C ALA A 351 5.89 16.82 -8.14
N ALA A 352 4.87 17.68 -8.16
CA ALA A 352 3.55 17.37 -8.68
C ALA A 352 3.60 17.00 -10.17
N GLY A 353 4.33 17.78 -10.98
CA GLY A 353 4.47 17.54 -12.41
C GLY A 353 5.04 16.16 -12.72
N PHE A 354 6.16 15.79 -12.08
CA PHE A 354 6.75 14.46 -12.27
C PHE A 354 5.87 13.33 -11.74
N TRP A 355 5.17 13.53 -10.62
CA TRP A 355 4.21 12.55 -10.10
C TRP A 355 3.02 12.35 -11.06
N TYR A 356 2.48 13.41 -11.65
CA TYR A 356 1.38 13.31 -12.61
C TYR A 356 1.80 12.66 -13.93
N LEU A 357 3.02 12.92 -14.42
CA LEU A 357 3.58 12.21 -15.56
C LEU A 357 3.64 10.69 -15.30
N HIS A 358 4.11 10.30 -14.12
CA HIS A 358 4.14 8.89 -13.71
C HIS A 358 2.75 8.25 -13.68
N GLN A 359 1.74 9.01 -13.22
CA GLN A 359 0.34 8.58 -13.21
C GLN A 359 -0.36 8.68 -14.57
N GLN A 360 0.34 9.11 -15.63
CA GLN A 360 -0.19 9.34 -16.97
C GLN A 360 -1.29 10.44 -17.03
N ASP A 361 -1.42 11.26 -15.99
CA ASP A 361 -2.36 12.39 -15.94
C ASP A 361 -1.71 13.62 -16.59
N THR A 362 -1.75 13.64 -17.92
CA THR A 362 -1.03 14.64 -18.74
C THR A 362 -1.58 16.06 -18.57
N GLU A 363 -2.88 16.21 -18.32
CA GLU A 363 -3.51 17.52 -18.13
C GLU A 363 -3.02 18.17 -16.82
N LYS A 364 -2.99 17.42 -15.72
CA LYS A 364 -2.48 17.93 -14.45
C LYS A 364 -0.97 18.12 -14.47
N ALA A 365 -0.24 17.26 -15.18
CA ALA A 365 1.19 17.44 -15.41
C ALA A 365 1.49 18.76 -16.14
N GLU A 366 0.77 19.05 -17.23
CA GLU A 366 0.92 20.32 -17.96
C GLU A 366 0.64 21.53 -17.05
N LYS A 367 -0.45 21.50 -16.29
CA LYS A 367 -0.80 22.56 -15.32
C LYS A 367 0.28 22.75 -14.25
N ALA A 368 0.87 21.66 -13.76
CA ALA A 368 1.92 21.72 -12.76
C ALA A 368 3.23 22.32 -13.31
N PHE A 369 3.65 21.91 -14.51
CA PHE A 369 4.85 22.47 -15.14
C PHE A 369 4.66 23.91 -15.64
N ALA A 370 3.43 24.30 -15.98
CA ALA A 370 3.12 25.69 -16.31
C ALA A 370 3.45 26.65 -15.15
N ALA A 371 3.27 26.22 -13.90
CA ALA A 371 3.59 27.02 -12.71
C ALA A 371 5.10 27.26 -12.51
N VAL A 372 5.97 26.46 -13.16
CA VAL A 372 7.43 26.57 -13.06
C VAL A 372 8.09 26.93 -14.39
N ARG A 373 7.30 27.36 -15.38
CA ARG A 373 7.73 27.64 -16.75
C ARG A 373 8.86 28.68 -16.84
N SER A 374 8.83 29.69 -15.96
CA SER A 374 9.82 30.77 -15.91
C SER A 374 11.19 30.35 -15.37
N LEU A 375 11.30 29.16 -14.76
CA LEU A 375 12.54 28.69 -14.16
C LEU A 375 13.42 27.95 -15.17
N ALA A 376 14.68 27.72 -14.81
CA ALA A 376 15.59 26.92 -15.64
C ALA A 376 15.03 25.50 -15.83
N TYR A 377 15.02 25.03 -17.08
CA TYR A 377 14.35 23.80 -17.55
C TYR A 377 12.81 23.80 -17.43
N GLY A 378 12.19 24.90 -17.00
CA GLY A 378 10.74 25.02 -16.88
C GLY A 378 10.01 24.97 -18.22
N GLU A 379 10.49 25.73 -19.21
CA GLU A 379 9.96 25.70 -20.58
C GLU A 379 10.11 24.31 -21.21
N GLU A 380 11.25 23.65 -20.99
CA GLU A 380 11.50 22.30 -21.47
C GLU A 380 10.46 21.32 -20.89
N MET A 381 10.30 21.29 -19.57
CA MET A 381 9.35 20.36 -18.93
C MET A 381 7.89 20.67 -19.28
N TYR A 382 7.53 21.95 -19.41
CA TYR A 382 6.20 22.36 -19.85
C TYR A 382 5.92 21.91 -21.30
N SER A 383 6.85 22.19 -22.22
CA SER A 383 6.71 21.79 -23.63
C SER A 383 6.69 20.27 -23.80
N LEU A 384 7.46 19.54 -22.99
CA LEU A 384 7.45 18.08 -22.93
C LEU A 384 6.07 17.58 -22.48
N ALA A 385 5.56 18.07 -21.35
CA ALA A 385 4.25 17.65 -20.81
C ALA A 385 3.12 17.95 -21.80
N GLN A 386 3.12 19.14 -22.41
CA GLN A 386 2.15 19.53 -23.42
C GLN A 386 2.24 18.67 -24.70
N THR A 387 3.45 18.28 -25.11
CA THR A 387 3.66 17.38 -26.26
C THR A 387 3.08 16.01 -25.97
N LEU A 388 3.40 15.45 -24.81
CA LEU A 388 2.86 14.15 -24.40
C LEU A 388 1.34 14.18 -24.20
N HIS A 389 0.78 15.29 -23.69
CA HIS A 389 -0.67 15.50 -23.61
C HIS A 389 -1.32 15.40 -24.99
N ARG A 390 -0.82 16.18 -25.97
CA ARG A 390 -1.31 16.16 -27.36
C ARG A 390 -1.21 14.77 -28.00
N PHE A 391 -0.08 14.10 -27.83
CA PHE A 391 0.13 12.76 -28.39
C PHE A 391 -0.78 11.71 -27.75
N SER A 392 -1.04 11.82 -26.45
CA SER A 392 -1.92 10.91 -25.72
C SER A 392 -3.39 10.98 -26.17
N GLN A 393 -3.83 12.15 -26.63
CA GLN A 393 -5.20 12.35 -27.13
C GLN A 393 -5.43 11.71 -28.50
N ALA A 394 -4.42 11.70 -29.37
CA ALA A 394 -4.55 11.08 -30.69
C ALA A 394 -4.73 9.55 -30.58
N ALA A 395 -5.71 9.02 -31.31
CA ALA A 395 -6.18 7.64 -31.18
C ALA A 395 -6.58 6.98 -32.51
N THR A 396 -6.62 7.74 -33.59
CA THR A 396 -6.97 7.28 -34.94
C THR A 396 -5.89 7.72 -35.92
N PHE A 397 -5.78 7.01 -37.04
CA PHE A 397 -4.81 7.32 -38.08
C PHE A 397 -4.84 8.80 -38.49
N ASP A 398 -6.03 9.35 -38.77
CA ASP A 398 -6.20 10.75 -39.17
C ASP A 398 -5.88 11.74 -38.05
N SER A 399 -6.24 11.41 -36.80
CA SER A 399 -5.89 12.26 -35.66
C SER A 399 -4.38 12.33 -35.44
N ILE A 400 -3.65 11.24 -35.71
CA ILE A 400 -2.19 11.18 -35.55
C ILE A 400 -1.51 11.92 -36.72
N ALA A 401 -1.95 11.68 -37.96
CA ALA A 401 -1.43 12.34 -39.15
C ALA A 401 -1.62 13.86 -39.14
N SER A 402 -2.66 14.36 -38.48
CA SER A 402 -2.94 15.79 -38.33
C SER A 402 -2.21 16.46 -37.15
N LEU A 403 -1.47 15.70 -36.33
CA LEU A 403 -0.68 16.28 -35.25
C LEU A 403 0.43 17.16 -35.80
N LYS A 404 0.65 18.31 -35.16
CA LYS A 404 1.82 19.14 -35.43
C LYS A 404 3.05 18.51 -34.81
N VAL A 405 4.12 18.38 -35.60
CA VAL A 405 5.45 17.96 -35.14
C VAL A 405 5.89 18.86 -33.99
N ALA A 406 6.27 18.25 -32.86
CA ALA A 406 6.69 18.99 -31.69
C ALA A 406 8.11 19.54 -31.87
N PRO A 407 8.39 20.79 -31.47
CA PRO A 407 9.75 21.31 -31.44
C PRO A 407 10.58 20.52 -30.43
N ILE A 408 11.78 20.11 -30.83
CA ILE A 408 12.73 19.40 -29.96
C ILE A 408 13.44 20.43 -29.08
N ALA A 409 13.64 20.11 -27.80
CA ALA A 409 14.35 20.98 -26.87
C ALA A 409 15.79 21.26 -27.32
N ALA A 410 16.27 22.47 -27.04
CA ALA A 410 17.66 22.86 -27.27
C ALA A 410 18.61 22.16 -26.28
N GLU A 411 19.83 21.86 -26.71
CA GLU A 411 20.85 21.27 -25.84
C GLU A 411 21.54 22.36 -24.97
N PRO A 412 21.88 22.07 -23.69
CA PRO A 412 21.70 20.80 -22.98
C PRO A 412 20.28 20.63 -22.42
N SER A 413 19.67 19.47 -22.70
CA SER A 413 18.32 19.10 -22.25
C SER A 413 18.36 18.34 -20.92
N LEU A 414 17.34 18.55 -20.09
CA LEU A 414 17.13 17.82 -18.84
C LEU A 414 16.71 16.36 -19.05
N ARG A 415 15.96 16.07 -20.12
CA ARG A 415 15.39 14.74 -20.42
C ARG A 415 15.74 14.29 -21.86
N PRO A 416 17.02 14.11 -22.21
CA PRO A 416 17.43 13.85 -23.58
C PRO A 416 16.85 12.55 -24.16
N GLN A 417 16.72 11.50 -23.35
CA GLN A 417 16.13 10.22 -23.78
C GLN A 417 14.63 10.36 -24.10
N THR A 418 13.92 11.20 -23.34
CA THR A 418 12.50 11.48 -23.62
C THR A 418 12.34 12.25 -24.93
N TRP A 419 13.20 13.24 -25.19
CA TRP A 419 13.19 13.98 -26.45
C TRP A 419 13.59 13.12 -27.65
N GLN A 420 14.49 12.16 -27.46
CA GLN A 420 14.79 11.15 -28.48
C GLN A 420 13.54 10.32 -28.83
N ALA A 421 12.79 9.84 -27.84
CA ALA A 421 11.55 9.11 -28.09
C ALA A 421 10.47 9.98 -28.74
N ILE A 422 10.34 11.25 -28.32
CA ILE A 422 9.46 12.23 -28.98
C ILE A 422 9.88 12.46 -30.43
N SER A 423 11.18 12.51 -30.73
CA SER A 423 11.69 12.61 -32.09
C SER A 423 11.31 11.37 -32.93
N SER A 424 11.38 10.16 -32.39
CA SER A 424 10.86 8.96 -33.07
C SER A 424 9.35 9.02 -33.30
N LEU A 425 8.56 9.51 -32.34
CA LEU A 425 7.12 9.73 -32.51
C LEU A 425 6.81 10.80 -33.57
N ASN A 426 7.60 11.88 -33.64
CA ASN A 426 7.51 12.90 -34.69
C ASN A 426 7.74 12.33 -36.09
N ARG A 427 8.67 11.36 -36.24
CA ARG A 427 8.88 10.64 -37.50
C ARG A 427 7.64 9.83 -37.87
N VAL A 428 7.03 9.14 -36.90
CA VAL A 428 5.77 8.39 -37.10
C VAL A 428 4.64 9.32 -37.58
N ILE A 429 4.47 10.49 -36.95
CA ILE A 429 3.48 11.49 -37.39
C ILE A 429 3.73 11.89 -38.85
N THR A 430 4.98 12.16 -39.21
CA THR A 430 5.35 12.58 -40.57
C THR A 430 5.08 11.48 -41.59
N GLU A 431 5.45 10.23 -41.29
CA GLU A 431 5.19 9.08 -42.15
C GLU A 431 3.68 8.80 -42.30
N MET A 432 2.90 8.93 -41.22
CA MET A 432 1.43 8.81 -41.28
C MET A 432 0.79 9.92 -42.13
N ALA A 433 1.26 11.16 -42.01
CA ALA A 433 0.80 12.27 -42.83
C ALA A 433 1.13 12.08 -44.32
N LEU A 434 2.29 11.52 -44.64
CA LEU A 434 2.64 11.14 -46.02
C LEU A 434 1.75 9.99 -46.53
N ALA A 435 1.49 9.01 -45.65
CA ALA A 435 0.69 7.84 -45.97
C ALA A 435 -0.79 8.15 -46.21
N GLN A 436 -1.32 9.28 -45.69
CA GLN A 436 -2.65 9.77 -46.06
C GLN A 436 -2.80 10.04 -47.57
N ARG A 437 -1.71 10.38 -48.27
CA ARG A 437 -1.73 10.65 -49.72
C ARG A 437 -1.49 9.41 -50.56
N SER A 438 -0.74 8.43 -50.04
CA SER A 438 -0.44 7.16 -50.72
C SER A 438 -0.02 6.11 -49.70
N TYR A 439 -0.98 5.30 -49.24
CA TYR A 439 -0.74 4.27 -48.24
C TYR A 439 -0.12 3.02 -48.90
N SER A 440 1.13 2.71 -48.54
CA SER A 440 1.82 1.50 -49.02
C SER A 440 2.13 0.55 -47.86
N ARG A 441 2.22 -0.76 -48.16
CA ARG A 441 2.60 -1.78 -47.17
C ARG A 441 3.99 -1.49 -46.56
N GLY A 442 4.93 -0.99 -47.37
CA GLY A 442 6.26 -0.61 -46.89
C GLY A 442 6.25 0.59 -45.94
N THR A 443 5.31 1.53 -46.09
CA THR A 443 5.15 2.66 -45.16
C THR A 443 4.58 2.18 -43.82
N ARG A 444 3.58 1.29 -43.86
CA ARG A 444 3.03 0.64 -42.66
C ARG A 444 4.12 -0.10 -41.87
N ASP A 445 4.94 -0.90 -42.55
CA ASP A 445 5.99 -1.69 -41.91
C ASP A 445 7.07 -0.80 -41.27
N ARG A 446 7.43 0.33 -41.90
CA ARG A 446 8.34 1.32 -41.30
C ARG A 446 7.77 1.96 -40.05
N ILE A 447 6.51 2.39 -40.08
CA ILE A 447 5.85 3.00 -38.92
C ILE A 447 5.77 1.99 -37.76
N ILE A 448 5.40 0.74 -38.04
CA ILE A 448 5.36 -0.33 -37.03
C ILE A 448 6.77 -0.59 -36.49
N GLY A 449 7.80 -0.56 -37.35
CA GLY A 449 9.20 -0.70 -36.97
C GLY A 449 9.65 0.36 -35.97
N GLU A 450 9.41 1.64 -36.28
CA GLU A 450 9.74 2.78 -35.39
C GLU A 450 8.99 2.69 -34.05
N LEU A 451 7.69 2.39 -34.06
CA LEU A 451 6.92 2.22 -32.82
C LEU A 451 7.41 1.02 -31.99
N SER A 452 7.85 -0.05 -32.64
CA SER A 452 8.40 -1.22 -31.94
C SER A 452 9.79 -0.93 -31.37
N ASP A 453 10.62 -0.13 -32.05
CA ASP A 453 11.92 0.31 -31.53
C ASP A 453 11.77 1.11 -30.23
N ILE A 454 10.75 1.99 -30.15
CA ILE A 454 10.42 2.71 -28.90
C ILE A 454 10.05 1.72 -27.79
N ILE A 455 9.17 0.76 -28.09
CA ILE A 455 8.63 -0.19 -27.12
C ILE A 455 9.70 -1.18 -26.61
N ASP A 456 10.59 -1.64 -27.49
CA ASP A 456 11.50 -2.73 -27.18
C ASP A 456 12.92 -2.24 -26.83
N ARG A 457 13.44 -1.24 -27.55
CA ARG A 457 14.83 -0.77 -27.37
C ARG A 457 14.92 0.48 -26.50
N GLN A 458 14.17 1.53 -26.84
CA GLN A 458 14.28 2.81 -26.15
C GLN A 458 13.69 2.75 -24.73
N ALA A 459 12.70 1.88 -24.51
CA ALA A 459 12.05 1.65 -23.22
C ALA A 459 13.01 1.39 -22.06
N ALA A 460 14.17 0.78 -22.30
CA ALA A 460 15.16 0.51 -21.27
C ALA A 460 15.78 1.78 -20.67
N ASN A 461 15.94 2.83 -21.50
CA ASN A 461 16.65 4.06 -21.14
C ASN A 461 15.72 5.24 -20.86
N LEU A 462 14.40 5.07 -21.06
CA LEU A 462 13.42 6.09 -20.75
C LEU A 462 13.34 6.34 -19.23
N PRO A 463 13.28 7.61 -18.79
CA PRO A 463 13.10 7.90 -17.38
C PRO A 463 11.75 7.40 -16.87
N LEU A 464 11.72 6.90 -15.64
CA LEU A 464 10.56 6.18 -15.11
C LEU A 464 9.29 7.04 -15.00
N ALA A 465 9.43 8.36 -14.87
CA ALA A 465 8.30 9.29 -14.81
C ALA A 465 7.50 9.28 -16.12
N GLU A 466 8.16 9.31 -17.26
CA GLU A 466 7.51 9.44 -18.57
C GLU A 466 7.35 8.09 -19.30
N LYS A 467 8.13 7.08 -18.91
CA LYS A 467 8.20 5.77 -19.58
C LYS A 467 6.84 5.13 -19.81
N ALA A 468 6.01 4.99 -18.78
CA ALA A 468 4.72 4.34 -18.91
C ALA A 468 3.81 5.06 -19.90
N LEU A 469 3.81 6.40 -19.87
CA LEU A 469 3.02 7.23 -20.78
C LEU A 469 3.51 7.09 -22.23
N ILE A 470 4.81 7.21 -22.49
CA ILE A 470 5.38 7.09 -23.84
C ILE A 470 5.09 5.71 -24.44
N LEU A 471 5.26 4.65 -23.64
CA LEU A 471 4.95 3.29 -24.07
C LEU A 471 3.46 3.12 -24.38
N SER A 472 2.57 3.68 -23.55
CA SER A 472 1.14 3.63 -23.81
C SER A 472 0.75 4.35 -25.11
N ILE A 473 1.37 5.50 -25.42
CA ILE A 473 1.16 6.24 -26.66
C ILE A 473 1.64 5.39 -27.85
N ALA A 474 2.86 4.86 -27.80
CA ALA A 474 3.42 4.05 -28.87
C ALA A 474 2.58 2.78 -29.14
N GLN A 475 2.14 2.09 -28.08
CA GLN A 475 1.26 0.91 -28.19
C GLN A 475 -0.11 1.26 -28.75
N LYS A 476 -0.70 2.38 -28.32
CA LYS A 476 -1.98 2.87 -28.82
C LYS A 476 -1.89 3.13 -30.32
N TRP A 477 -0.90 3.90 -30.77
CA TRP A 477 -0.69 4.22 -32.18
C TRP A 477 -0.37 2.99 -33.02
N LYS A 478 0.36 2.02 -32.47
CA LYS A 478 0.64 0.74 -33.14
C LYS A 478 -0.65 -0.07 -33.34
N THR A 479 -1.53 -0.09 -32.34
CA THR A 479 -2.84 -0.78 -32.45
C THR A 479 -3.71 -0.15 -33.53
N CYS A 480 -3.68 1.18 -33.69
CA CYS A 480 -4.42 1.90 -34.74
C CYS A 480 -4.01 1.51 -36.17
N LEU A 481 -2.85 0.87 -36.36
CA LEU A 481 -2.39 0.42 -37.68
C LEU A 481 -2.84 -1.00 -37.99
N PHE A 482 -3.40 -1.74 -37.03
CA PHE A 482 -3.89 -3.11 -37.23
C PHE A 482 -5.38 -3.18 -37.55
N PHE A 483 -6.14 -2.16 -37.16
CA PHE A 483 -7.53 -1.91 -37.53
C PHE A 483 -7.59 -0.87 -38.63
#